data_AF-H0VX90-F1
#
_entry.id   AF-H0VX90-F1
#
_cell.length_a   1.000
_cell.length_b   1.000
_cell.length_c   1.000
_cell.angle_alpha   90.00
_cell.angle_beta   90.00
_cell.angle_gamma   90.00
#
_symmetry.space_group_name_H-M   'P 1'
#
loop_
_entity.id
_entity.type
_entity.pdbx_description
1 polymer ?
#
loop_
_entity_poly.entity_id
_entity_poly.type
_entity_poly.pdbx_seq_one_letter_code
_entity_poly.pdbx_strand_id
1 'polypeptide(L)'
;MISPKPSQSLGVKVQSKLKQLSEPQGKLERYLGSLVGSATQTGIGVRRTASSPVIADEDPEVNLFPPPLPQPRICMWKYLDIHSMHQLEKTASVEEMREVLAKLLEIGWPEQSLQDAITLDLFSHALIFCHQQGFSMEQTSAACALLQDLHKACVATPLGNVEECYRHFTTALFCHGVRRPPFSIDLFKEEQLLALADYVVSTYFRHFKLYKYVFTPEVRLDLSLTYMGLQPPKPWPESKTEEQAAIQQEEPETVAQSEQEPSQVCVLRTYIKTQVNKELGQLQKLVEEQLKASEERLSSKLTTLERPSQVSSSKGKNKIK
;
A
#
# COMPACT_ATOMS: atom_id res chain seq x y z
N MET A 1 18.31 -78.70 -39.04
CA MET A 1 19.78 -78.76 -39.18
C MET A 1 20.34 -77.36 -39.08
N ILE A 2 21.31 -77.17 -38.17
CA ILE A 2 22.30 -76.07 -38.13
C ILE A 2 21.77 -74.70 -37.66
N SER A 3 21.92 -74.47 -36.35
CA SER A 3 22.24 -73.19 -35.70
C SER A 3 23.74 -72.83 -35.96
N PRO A 4 24.40 -71.78 -35.41
CA PRO A 4 23.97 -70.52 -34.76
C PRO A 4 24.80 -69.27 -35.22
N LYS A 5 24.39 -68.05 -34.84
CA LYS A 5 25.15 -67.08 -34.00
C LYS A 5 24.84 -65.60 -34.28
N PRO A 6 24.92 -64.75 -33.23
CA PRO A 6 24.55 -63.34 -33.24
C PRO A 6 25.78 -62.42 -33.37
N SER A 7 25.57 -61.19 -33.83
CA SER A 7 26.61 -60.15 -33.79
C SER A 7 26.70 -59.51 -32.41
N GLN A 8 27.95 -59.29 -32.04
CA GLN A 8 28.51 -58.95 -30.74
C GLN A 8 28.06 -57.61 -30.15
N SER A 9 28.03 -57.67 -28.82
CA SER A 9 28.08 -56.62 -27.82
C SER A 9 29.33 -55.73 -27.87
N LEU A 10 29.18 -54.47 -27.45
CA LEU A 10 30.16 -53.84 -26.57
C LEU A 10 29.41 -53.16 -25.41
N GLY A 11 29.84 -53.46 -24.19
CA GLY A 11 29.22 -52.98 -22.97
C GLY A 11 30.04 -51.93 -22.20
N VAL A 12 29.28 -51.16 -21.41
CA VAL A 12 29.51 -50.79 -20.00
C VAL A 12 30.37 -49.56 -19.62
N LYS A 13 29.76 -48.76 -18.70
CA LYS A 13 30.23 -47.78 -17.68
C LYS A 13 30.54 -46.34 -18.15
N VAL A 14 29.74 -45.32 -17.76
CA VAL A 14 29.64 -44.62 -16.44
C VAL A 14 30.94 -43.87 -16.07
N GLN A 15 30.99 -42.53 -16.22
CA GLN A 15 30.89 -41.52 -15.14
C GLN A 15 31.28 -40.08 -15.62
N SER A 16 30.46 -39.11 -15.17
CA SER A 16 30.76 -37.72 -14.77
C SER A 16 31.56 -36.72 -15.64
N LYS A 17 30.89 -35.62 -16.03
CA LYS A 17 31.40 -34.26 -15.75
C LYS A 17 30.29 -33.20 -15.68
N LEU A 18 29.81 -33.01 -14.45
CA LEU A 18 29.19 -31.80 -13.94
C LEU A 18 30.22 -30.66 -13.97
N LYS A 19 30.07 -29.67 -14.87
CA LYS A 19 30.60 -28.30 -14.71
C LYS A 19 30.18 -27.45 -15.91
N GLN A 20 29.17 -26.59 -15.71
CA GLN A 20 29.09 -25.21 -16.20
C GLN A 20 27.64 -24.73 -16.07
N LEU A 21 27.25 -24.37 -14.85
CA LEU A 21 26.08 -23.55 -14.57
C LEU A 21 26.36 -22.85 -13.25
N SER A 22 27.05 -21.71 -13.32
CA SER A 22 27.34 -20.86 -12.18
C SER A 22 27.64 -19.46 -12.68
N GLU A 23 26.61 -18.60 -12.66
CA GLU A 23 26.62 -17.13 -12.58
C GLU A 23 25.44 -16.56 -13.39
N PRO A 24 24.29 -16.33 -12.73
CA PRO A 24 23.94 -14.94 -12.48
C PRO A 24 23.28 -14.66 -11.10
N GLN A 25 23.40 -15.56 -10.11
CA GLN A 25 22.79 -15.36 -8.79
C GLN A 25 23.56 -14.36 -7.90
N GLY A 26 24.89 -14.32 -8.04
CA GLY A 26 25.75 -13.43 -7.24
C GLY A 26 25.68 -11.95 -7.59
N LYS A 27 24.92 -11.53 -8.62
CA LYS A 27 24.73 -10.11 -8.94
C LYS A 27 23.54 -9.49 -8.19
N LEU A 28 22.50 -10.28 -7.90
CA LEU A 28 21.28 -9.79 -7.23
C LEU A 28 21.46 -9.68 -5.71
N GLU A 29 22.23 -10.60 -5.11
CA GLU A 29 22.61 -10.54 -3.70
C GLU A 29 23.53 -9.35 -3.37
N ARG A 30 24.38 -8.93 -4.32
CA ARG A 30 25.23 -7.73 -4.16
C ARG A 30 24.45 -6.42 -4.15
N TYR A 31 23.29 -6.36 -4.82
CA TYR A 31 22.43 -5.19 -4.79
C TYR A 31 21.65 -5.09 -3.47
N LEU A 32 21.25 -6.22 -2.87
CA LEU A 32 20.53 -6.25 -1.59
C LEU A 32 21.47 -6.06 -0.38
N GLY A 33 22.70 -6.59 -0.45
CA GLY A 33 23.71 -6.42 0.60
C GLY A 33 24.23 -4.98 0.76
N SER A 34 24.10 -4.13 -0.27
CA SER A 34 24.54 -2.73 -0.23
C SER A 34 23.53 -1.78 0.44
N LEU A 35 22.28 -2.21 0.67
CA LEU A 35 21.25 -1.37 1.31
C LEU A 35 21.17 -1.57 2.83
N VAL A 36 21.83 -2.60 3.35
CA VAL A 36 21.87 -2.97 4.79
C VAL A 36 23.27 -2.73 5.35
N GLY A 37 23.76 -1.50 5.24
CA GLY A 37 25.10 -1.18 5.70
C GLY A 37 25.41 0.31 5.74
N SER A 38 24.75 1.05 6.64
CA SER A 38 25.36 2.19 7.36
C SER A 38 24.31 2.89 8.23
N ALA A 39 24.21 2.46 9.50
CA ALA A 39 23.69 3.29 10.58
C ALA A 39 24.67 3.18 11.76
N THR A 40 25.84 3.80 11.62
CA THR A 40 26.72 4.08 12.75
C THR A 40 26.03 5.08 13.67
N GLN A 41 25.59 4.59 14.82
CA GLN A 41 25.06 5.36 15.92
C GLN A 41 26.21 6.12 16.61
N THR A 42 26.28 7.42 16.38
CA THR A 42 27.15 8.33 17.16
C THR A 42 26.50 8.55 18.53
N GLY A 43 26.95 7.78 19.53
CA GLY A 43 26.51 7.95 20.91
C GLY A 43 27.14 9.18 21.55
N ILE A 44 26.35 10.24 21.76
CA ILE A 44 26.66 11.29 22.73
C ILE A 44 26.08 10.85 24.07
N GLY A 45 26.96 10.41 24.97
CA GLY A 45 26.60 10.04 26.33
C GLY A 45 26.21 11.27 27.15
N VAL A 46 24.97 11.31 27.62
CA VAL A 46 24.57 12.15 28.74
C VAL A 46 24.17 11.24 29.89
N ARG A 47 25.06 11.20 30.89
CA ARG A 47 24.89 10.52 32.17
C ARG A 47 23.70 11.16 32.91
N ARG A 48 22.60 10.45 33.09
CA ARG A 48 21.56 10.82 34.07
C ARG A 48 21.90 10.20 35.42
N THR A 49 22.29 11.04 36.37
CA THR A 49 22.30 10.71 37.79
C THR A 49 20.87 10.56 38.28
N ALA A 50 20.64 9.56 39.13
CA ALA A 50 19.36 9.25 39.74
C ALA A 50 18.80 10.42 40.56
N SER A 51 17.53 10.72 40.36
CA SER A 51 16.68 11.42 41.32
C SER A 51 15.24 10.90 41.18
N SER A 52 14.65 10.60 42.33
CA SER A 52 13.38 9.90 42.66
C SER A 52 12.14 10.19 41.78
N PRO A 53 11.14 9.28 41.80
CA PRO A 53 10.04 9.32 40.86
C PRO A 53 9.04 10.39 41.25
N VAL A 54 8.78 11.31 40.32
CA VAL A 54 7.53 12.05 40.31
C VAL A 54 6.54 11.14 39.59
N ILE A 55 5.51 10.70 40.30
CA ILE A 55 4.37 10.00 39.73
C ILE A 55 3.65 11.02 38.86
N ALA A 56 4.01 11.04 37.57
CA ALA A 56 3.16 11.58 36.54
C ALA A 56 2.19 10.45 36.15
N ASP A 57 0.90 10.78 36.12
CA ASP A 57 -0.11 9.96 35.45
C ASP A 57 0.42 9.66 34.04
N GLU A 58 0.81 8.41 33.81
CA GLU A 58 1.13 7.91 32.48
C GLU A 58 -0.20 7.80 31.76
N ASP A 59 -0.55 8.86 31.03
CA ASP A 59 -1.48 8.79 29.91
C ASP A 59 -1.10 7.54 29.11
N PRO A 60 -2.00 6.55 28.92
CA PRO A 60 -1.62 5.34 28.22
C PRO A 60 -1.18 5.77 26.82
N GLU A 61 0.11 5.60 26.51
CA GLU A 61 0.63 5.88 25.18
C GLU A 61 -0.24 5.13 24.17
N VAL A 62 -1.16 5.88 23.55
CA VAL A 62 -2.00 5.36 22.49
C VAL A 62 -1.05 5.13 21.34
N ASN A 63 -0.50 3.91 21.26
CA ASN A 63 0.34 3.50 20.16
C ASN A 63 -0.52 3.54 18.90
N LEU A 64 -0.47 4.66 18.18
CA LEU A 64 -1.20 4.90 16.94
C LEU A 64 -0.74 3.96 15.81
N PHE A 65 0.38 3.28 16.03
CA PHE A 65 0.95 2.32 15.09
C PHE A 65 0.46 0.90 15.42
N PRO A 66 -0.03 0.17 14.41
CA PRO A 66 -0.41 -1.22 14.62
C PRO A 66 0.80 -2.07 15.02
N PRO A 67 0.60 -3.14 15.81
CA PRO A 67 1.67 -4.07 16.13
C PRO A 67 2.27 -4.65 14.85
N PRO A 68 3.58 -4.92 14.81
CA PRO A 68 4.22 -5.48 13.64
C PRO A 68 3.60 -6.82 13.27
N LEU A 69 3.45 -7.09 11.97
CA LEU A 69 2.89 -8.34 11.49
C LEU A 69 3.73 -9.54 12.00
N PRO A 70 3.07 -10.66 12.37
CA PRO A 70 3.78 -11.84 12.87
C PRO A 70 4.76 -12.38 11.83
N GLN A 71 5.81 -13.06 12.27
CA GLN A 71 6.72 -13.71 11.33
C GLN A 71 6.01 -14.84 10.58
N PRO A 72 6.19 -14.95 9.24
CA PRO A 72 5.64 -16.06 8.47
C PRO A 72 6.14 -17.40 8.99
N ARG A 73 5.23 -18.37 9.12
CA ARG A 73 5.50 -19.75 9.54
C ARG A 73 4.81 -20.71 8.59
N ILE A 74 5.14 -21.98 8.69
CA ILE A 74 4.52 -23.04 7.90
C ILE A 74 3.03 -23.14 8.28
N CYS A 75 2.14 -22.93 7.30
CA CYS A 75 0.69 -22.88 7.48
C CYS A 75 -0.07 -24.22 7.24
N MET A 76 0.64 -25.35 7.15
CA MET A 76 0.00 -26.65 6.90
C MET A 76 -0.85 -27.08 8.11
N TRP A 77 -2.10 -27.47 7.89
CA TRP A 77 -3.05 -27.92 8.92
C TRP A 77 -3.32 -26.89 10.03
N LYS A 78 -3.07 -25.60 9.79
CA LYS A 78 -3.15 -24.54 10.81
C LYS A 78 -4.58 -24.25 11.26
N TYR A 79 -5.51 -24.20 10.30
CA TYR A 79 -6.93 -23.86 10.54
C TYR A 79 -7.87 -24.96 10.08
N LEU A 80 -7.57 -25.59 8.94
CA LEU A 80 -8.28 -26.76 8.43
C LEU A 80 -7.44 -27.99 8.74
N ASP A 81 -7.92 -28.83 9.66
CA ASP A 81 -7.26 -30.10 10.00
C ASP A 81 -7.49 -31.17 8.94
N ILE A 82 -6.83 -32.32 9.12
CA ILE A 82 -6.89 -33.45 8.17
C ILE A 82 -8.33 -33.95 8.01
N HIS A 83 -9.09 -34.01 9.11
CA HIS A 83 -10.45 -34.48 9.09
C HIS A 83 -11.38 -33.52 8.34
N SER A 84 -11.26 -32.22 8.60
CA SER A 84 -11.99 -31.14 7.93
C SER A 84 -11.74 -31.16 6.43
N MET A 85 -10.48 -31.31 6.01
CA MET A 85 -10.15 -31.41 4.58
C MET A 85 -10.75 -32.65 3.92
N HIS A 86 -10.72 -33.80 4.59
CA HIS A 86 -11.40 -35.00 4.07
C HIS A 86 -12.92 -34.87 4.03
N GLN A 87 -13.52 -34.08 4.92
CA GLN A 87 -14.95 -33.76 4.84
C GLN A 87 -15.24 -32.86 3.63
N LEU A 88 -14.41 -31.85 3.41
CA LEU A 88 -14.52 -30.94 2.25
C LEU A 88 -14.26 -31.65 0.91
N GLU A 89 -13.37 -32.64 0.87
CA GLU A 89 -13.10 -33.41 -0.36
C GLU A 89 -14.30 -34.31 -0.74
N LYS A 90 -15.10 -34.74 0.24
CA LYS A 90 -16.28 -35.58 0.00
C LYS A 90 -17.50 -34.83 -0.51
N THR A 91 -17.52 -33.51 -0.42
CA THR A 91 -18.68 -32.72 -0.88
C THR A 91 -18.74 -32.72 -2.40
N ALA A 92 -19.92 -33.01 -2.96
CA ALA A 92 -20.11 -33.08 -4.41
C ALA A 92 -20.62 -31.75 -4.98
N SER A 93 -21.35 -30.98 -4.16
CA SER A 93 -21.91 -29.68 -4.55
C SER A 93 -21.21 -28.51 -3.86
N VAL A 94 -21.25 -27.33 -4.50
CA VAL A 94 -20.70 -26.08 -3.95
C VAL A 94 -21.46 -25.66 -2.69
N GLU A 95 -22.77 -25.92 -2.64
CA GLU A 95 -23.65 -25.64 -1.51
C GLU A 95 -23.29 -26.52 -0.30
N GLU A 96 -23.07 -27.82 -0.51
CA GLU A 96 -22.62 -28.73 0.55
C GLU A 96 -21.25 -28.32 1.10
N MET A 97 -20.32 -27.96 0.21
CA MET A 97 -19.00 -27.45 0.59
C MET A 97 -19.12 -26.18 1.46
N ARG A 98 -20.02 -25.26 1.10
CA ARG A 98 -20.31 -24.05 1.89
C ARG A 98 -20.88 -24.37 3.26
N GLU A 99 -21.79 -25.32 3.37
CA GLU A 99 -22.34 -25.74 4.66
C GLU A 99 -21.29 -26.36 5.57
N VAL A 100 -20.41 -27.22 5.01
CA VAL A 100 -19.29 -27.80 5.76
C VAL A 100 -18.32 -26.71 6.20
N LEU A 101 -17.95 -25.79 5.30
CA LEU A 101 -17.10 -24.64 5.65
C LEU A 101 -17.71 -23.77 6.75
N ALA A 102 -19.01 -23.48 6.70
CA ALA A 102 -19.69 -22.68 7.71
C ALA A 102 -19.60 -23.37 9.09
N LYS A 103 -19.80 -24.69 9.14
CA LYS A 103 -19.64 -25.48 10.38
C LYS A 103 -18.20 -25.44 10.91
N LEU A 104 -17.21 -25.54 10.01
CA LEU A 104 -15.79 -25.55 10.36
C LEU A 104 -15.27 -24.19 10.83
N LEU A 105 -15.79 -23.10 10.27
CA LEU A 105 -15.46 -21.73 10.66
C LEU A 105 -16.30 -21.23 11.85
N GLU A 106 -17.15 -22.08 12.42
CA GLU A 106 -18.09 -21.76 13.50
C GLU A 106 -19.04 -20.59 13.14
N ILE A 107 -19.35 -20.42 11.85
CA ILE A 107 -20.26 -19.40 11.36
C ILE A 107 -21.69 -19.92 11.52
N GLY A 108 -22.39 -19.45 12.56
CA GLY A 108 -23.73 -19.93 12.90
C GLY A 108 -24.81 -19.53 11.88
N TRP A 109 -24.80 -18.28 11.42
CA TRP A 109 -25.84 -17.73 10.54
C TRP A 109 -25.27 -16.65 9.60
N PRO A 110 -24.76 -17.02 8.41
CA PRO A 110 -24.13 -16.06 7.50
C PRO A 110 -25.09 -14.97 6.99
N GLU A 111 -26.40 -15.18 7.09
CA GLU A 111 -27.41 -14.17 6.71
C GLU A 111 -27.53 -13.01 7.71
N GLN A 112 -27.08 -13.18 8.95
CA GLN A 112 -27.21 -12.16 10.00
C GLN A 112 -26.01 -11.20 10.06
N SER A 113 -24.84 -11.65 9.59
CA SER A 113 -23.58 -10.91 9.63
C SER A 113 -22.95 -10.85 8.24
N LEU A 114 -22.89 -9.63 7.67
CA LEU A 114 -22.24 -9.39 6.37
C LEU A 114 -20.78 -9.87 6.35
N GLN A 115 -20.07 -9.72 7.47
CA GLN A 115 -18.68 -10.17 7.64
C GLN A 115 -18.55 -11.69 7.46
N ASP A 116 -19.47 -12.47 8.02
CA ASP A 116 -19.39 -13.93 7.95
C ASP A 116 -19.79 -14.43 6.57
N ALA A 117 -20.78 -13.81 5.92
CA ALA A 117 -21.11 -14.09 4.52
C ALA A 117 -19.91 -13.86 3.60
N ILE A 118 -19.23 -12.72 3.74
CA ILE A 118 -18.05 -12.38 2.94
C ILE A 118 -16.88 -13.32 3.24
N THR A 119 -16.70 -13.71 4.50
CA THR A 119 -15.66 -14.67 4.90
C THR A 119 -15.92 -16.05 4.31
N LEU A 120 -17.16 -16.53 4.38
CA LEU A 120 -17.57 -17.79 3.78
C LEU A 120 -17.38 -17.77 2.26
N ASP A 121 -17.78 -16.69 1.59
CA ASP A 121 -17.57 -16.51 0.16
C ASP A 121 -16.09 -16.53 -0.20
N LEU A 122 -15.24 -15.83 0.56
CA LEU A 122 -13.80 -15.80 0.33
C LEU A 122 -13.20 -17.21 0.36
N PHE A 123 -13.51 -18.00 1.39
CA PHE A 123 -12.98 -19.37 1.51
C PHE A 123 -13.59 -20.34 0.50
N SER A 124 -14.87 -20.18 0.18
CA SER A 124 -15.54 -21.01 -0.84
C SER A 124 -14.87 -20.86 -2.21
N HIS A 125 -14.62 -19.60 -2.64
CA HIS A 125 -13.95 -19.34 -3.91
C HIS A 125 -12.48 -19.78 -3.88
N ALA A 126 -11.81 -19.70 -2.73
CA ALA A 126 -10.45 -20.18 -2.58
C ALA A 126 -10.36 -21.71 -2.73
N LEU A 127 -11.31 -22.46 -2.17
CA LEU A 127 -11.39 -23.92 -2.35
C LEU A 127 -11.68 -24.29 -3.80
N ILE A 128 -12.62 -23.60 -4.46
CA ILE A 128 -12.92 -23.82 -5.88
C ILE A 128 -11.66 -23.60 -6.72
N PHE A 129 -10.91 -22.54 -6.46
CA PHE A 129 -9.63 -22.28 -7.11
C PHE A 129 -8.62 -23.41 -6.88
N CYS A 130 -8.43 -23.85 -5.64
CA CYS A 130 -7.49 -24.94 -5.32
C CYS A 130 -7.87 -26.25 -6.03
N HIS A 131 -9.16 -26.55 -6.11
CA HIS A 131 -9.66 -27.71 -6.83
C HIS A 131 -9.39 -27.61 -8.34
N GLN A 132 -9.64 -26.44 -8.95
CA GLN A 132 -9.36 -26.18 -10.37
C GLN A 132 -7.87 -26.30 -10.72
N GLN A 133 -6.98 -25.92 -9.80
CA GLN A 133 -5.53 -26.04 -9.96
C GLN A 133 -4.99 -27.43 -9.62
N GLY A 134 -5.83 -28.36 -9.17
CA GLY A 134 -5.43 -29.73 -8.80
C GLY A 134 -4.49 -29.78 -7.60
N PHE A 135 -4.70 -28.92 -6.61
CA PHE A 135 -3.89 -28.90 -5.39
C PHE A 135 -4.17 -30.14 -4.52
N SER A 136 -3.15 -30.63 -3.81
CA SER A 136 -3.33 -31.68 -2.79
C SER A 136 -4.09 -31.15 -1.58
N MET A 137 -4.51 -32.04 -0.67
CA MET A 137 -5.18 -31.64 0.57
C MET A 137 -4.29 -30.75 1.45
N GLU A 138 -3.01 -31.09 1.56
CA GLU A 138 -2.00 -30.31 2.29
C GLU A 138 -1.83 -28.92 1.68
N GLN A 139 -1.75 -28.86 0.35
CA GLN A 139 -1.62 -27.62 -0.42
C GLN A 139 -2.86 -26.74 -0.25
N THR A 140 -4.06 -27.32 -0.32
CA THR A 140 -5.33 -26.60 -0.16
C THR A 140 -5.47 -26.05 1.26
N SER A 141 -5.18 -26.87 2.28
CA SER A 141 -5.17 -26.43 3.68
C SER A 141 -4.18 -25.27 3.90
N ALA A 142 -2.96 -25.37 3.36
CA ALA A 142 -1.96 -24.32 3.45
C ALA A 142 -2.38 -23.04 2.70
N ALA A 143 -2.96 -23.15 1.50
CA ALA A 143 -3.43 -22.01 0.71
C ALA A 143 -4.56 -21.24 1.42
N CYS A 144 -5.54 -21.96 1.97
CA CYS A 144 -6.61 -21.36 2.80
C CYS A 144 -6.02 -20.67 4.03
N ALA A 145 -5.05 -21.29 4.70
CA ALA A 145 -4.41 -20.70 5.87
C ALA A 145 -3.58 -19.44 5.54
N LEU A 146 -2.85 -19.43 4.42
CA LEU A 146 -2.16 -18.24 3.91
C LEU A 146 -3.14 -17.11 3.62
N LEU A 147 -4.27 -17.41 2.99
CA LEU A 147 -5.31 -16.41 2.70
C LEU A 147 -5.96 -15.87 3.99
N GLN A 148 -6.19 -16.73 4.98
CA GLN A 148 -6.73 -16.34 6.28
C GLN A 148 -5.76 -15.45 7.06
N ASP A 149 -4.47 -15.80 7.08
CA ASP A 149 -3.43 -15.00 7.71
C ASP A 149 -3.27 -13.64 7.04
N LEU A 150 -3.31 -13.61 5.70
CA LEU A 150 -3.33 -12.38 4.94
C LEU A 150 -4.56 -11.53 5.31
N HIS A 151 -5.75 -12.12 5.36
CA HIS A 151 -6.96 -11.39 5.72
C HIS A 151 -6.86 -10.79 7.13
N LYS A 152 -6.42 -11.57 8.12
CA LYS A 152 -6.18 -11.07 9.49
C LYS A 152 -5.17 -9.93 9.51
N ALA A 153 -4.08 -10.03 8.75
CA ALA A 153 -3.07 -8.97 8.65
C ALA A 153 -3.63 -7.67 8.03
N CYS A 154 -4.49 -7.78 7.00
CA CYS A 154 -5.07 -6.62 6.33
C CYS A 154 -6.08 -5.87 7.21
N VAL A 155 -6.81 -6.61 8.03
CA VAL A 155 -7.87 -6.10 8.92
C VAL A 155 -7.32 -5.65 10.29
N ALA A 156 -6.12 -6.07 10.68
CA ALA A 156 -5.50 -5.72 11.97
C ALA A 156 -5.36 -4.22 12.23
N THR A 157 -5.42 -3.39 11.18
CA THR A 157 -5.40 -1.93 11.30
C THR A 157 -6.41 -1.29 10.36
N PRO A 158 -7.10 -0.21 10.76
CA PRO A 158 -7.91 0.60 9.86
C PRO A 158 -7.06 1.43 8.89
N LEU A 159 -5.76 1.62 9.17
CA LEU A 159 -4.84 2.37 8.33
C LEU A 159 -4.44 1.58 7.07
N GLY A 160 -4.15 2.27 5.96
CA GLY A 160 -3.70 1.62 4.73
C GLY A 160 -2.37 0.87 4.91
N ASN A 161 -2.39 -0.45 4.78
CA ASN A 161 -1.24 -1.34 4.98
C ASN A 161 -1.02 -2.34 3.82
N VAL A 162 -1.47 -2.00 2.60
CA VAL A 162 -1.45 -2.88 1.43
C VAL A 162 -0.04 -3.41 1.13
N GLU A 163 0.95 -2.54 1.09
CA GLU A 163 2.33 -2.90 0.74
C GLU A 163 2.96 -3.83 1.79
N GLU A 164 2.70 -3.56 3.07
CA GLU A 164 3.19 -4.39 4.17
C GLU A 164 2.54 -5.78 4.15
N CYS A 165 1.22 -5.84 3.97
CA CYS A 165 0.49 -7.09 3.85
C CYS A 165 0.91 -7.90 2.62
N TYR A 166 1.13 -7.24 1.49
CA TYR A 166 1.64 -7.89 0.27
C TYR A 166 3.03 -8.48 0.52
N ARG A 167 3.96 -7.70 1.09
CA ARG A 167 5.31 -8.18 1.43
C ARG A 167 5.27 -9.35 2.42
N HIS A 168 4.40 -9.28 3.43
CA HIS A 168 4.19 -10.37 4.38
C HIS A 168 3.68 -11.64 3.69
N PHE A 169 2.66 -11.51 2.83
CA PHE A 169 2.13 -12.62 2.05
C PHE A 169 3.17 -13.24 1.11
N THR A 170 3.92 -12.43 0.37
CA THR A 170 5.00 -12.91 -0.51
C THR A 170 6.05 -13.68 0.29
N THR A 171 6.43 -13.18 1.47
CA THR A 171 7.39 -13.88 2.35
C THR A 171 6.81 -15.21 2.84
N ALA A 172 5.54 -15.24 3.24
CA ALA A 172 4.86 -16.46 3.64
C ALA A 172 4.73 -17.47 2.50
N LEU A 173 4.48 -17.00 1.28
CA LEU A 173 4.42 -17.83 0.08
C LEU A 173 5.77 -18.51 -0.19
N PHE A 174 6.90 -17.78 -0.05
CA PHE A 174 8.24 -18.37 -0.18
C PHE A 174 8.55 -19.41 0.90
N CYS A 175 7.95 -19.33 2.09
CA CYS A 175 8.08 -20.39 3.10
C CYS A 175 7.52 -21.74 2.64
N HIS A 176 6.72 -21.76 1.57
CA HIS A 176 6.11 -22.97 1.03
C HIS A 176 6.64 -23.40 -0.36
N GLY A 177 7.55 -22.62 -0.96
CA GLY A 177 8.16 -22.92 -2.26
C GLY A 177 9.66 -23.24 -2.21
N VAL A 178 10.32 -23.11 -1.05
CA VAL A 178 11.76 -23.37 -0.92
C VAL A 178 12.00 -24.35 0.22
N ARG A 179 12.83 -25.37 0.01
CA ARG A 179 13.18 -26.35 1.04
C ARG A 179 14.28 -25.83 1.99
N ARG A 180 13.89 -25.36 3.18
CA ARG A 180 14.82 -24.96 4.26
C ARG A 180 14.24 -25.26 5.65
N PRO A 181 14.20 -26.54 6.08
CA PRO A 181 13.78 -26.88 7.44
C PRO A 181 14.67 -26.18 8.49
N PRO A 182 14.12 -25.68 9.62
CA PRO A 182 12.72 -25.71 10.08
C PRO A 182 11.83 -24.55 9.57
N PHE A 183 12.36 -23.63 8.76
CA PHE A 183 11.72 -22.35 8.44
C PHE A 183 10.81 -22.40 7.20
N SER A 184 11.10 -23.31 6.27
CA SER A 184 10.34 -23.45 5.03
C SER A 184 10.27 -24.89 4.56
N ILE A 185 9.18 -25.20 3.87
CA ILE A 185 8.86 -26.50 3.28
C ILE A 185 8.66 -26.33 1.79
N ASP A 186 9.01 -27.36 1.01
CA ASP A 186 8.76 -27.41 -0.43
C ASP A 186 7.42 -28.09 -0.66
N LEU A 187 6.33 -27.33 -0.50
CA LEU A 187 4.96 -27.83 -0.58
C LEU A 187 4.33 -27.57 -1.94
N PHE A 188 4.59 -26.41 -2.55
CA PHE A 188 4.06 -26.04 -3.86
C PHE A 188 5.16 -26.05 -4.91
N LYS A 189 4.80 -26.45 -6.13
CA LYS A 189 5.63 -26.22 -7.31
C LYS A 189 5.63 -24.74 -7.68
N GLU A 190 6.65 -24.29 -8.42
CA GLU A 190 6.78 -22.90 -8.88
C GLU A 190 5.52 -22.40 -9.61
N GLU A 191 4.98 -23.19 -10.54
CA GLU A 191 3.76 -22.86 -11.30
C GLU A 191 2.54 -22.67 -10.39
N GLN A 192 2.38 -23.53 -9.37
CA GLN A 192 1.28 -23.46 -8.40
C GLN A 192 1.43 -22.24 -7.49
N LEU A 193 2.67 -21.90 -7.13
CA LEU A 193 2.99 -20.75 -6.31
C LEU A 193 2.65 -19.43 -7.03
N LEU A 194 3.00 -19.34 -8.31
CA LEU A 194 2.66 -18.21 -9.18
C LEU A 194 1.14 -18.09 -9.37
N ALA A 195 0.47 -19.20 -9.67
CA ALA A 195 -0.99 -19.22 -9.82
C ALA A 195 -1.70 -18.74 -8.54
N LEU A 196 -1.23 -19.17 -7.36
CA LEU A 196 -1.78 -18.73 -6.07
C LEU A 196 -1.52 -17.23 -5.83
N ALA A 197 -0.32 -16.73 -6.15
CA ALA A 197 -0.01 -15.31 -6.04
C ALA A 197 -0.92 -14.45 -6.94
N ASP A 198 -1.06 -14.84 -8.20
CA ASP A 198 -1.91 -14.16 -9.19
C ASP A 198 -3.38 -14.20 -8.79
N TYR A 199 -3.85 -15.34 -8.27
CA TYR A 199 -5.20 -15.47 -7.71
C TYR A 199 -5.44 -14.48 -6.57
N VAL A 200 -4.54 -14.42 -5.57
CA VAL A 200 -4.70 -13.53 -4.42
C VAL A 200 -4.63 -12.05 -4.83
N VAL A 201 -3.76 -11.70 -5.77
CA VAL A 201 -3.68 -10.32 -6.30
C VAL A 201 -4.96 -9.93 -7.05
N SER A 202 -5.44 -10.80 -7.94
CA SER A 202 -6.60 -10.53 -8.79
C SER A 202 -7.94 -10.58 -8.05
N THR A 203 -8.04 -11.35 -6.97
CA THR A 203 -9.27 -11.50 -6.18
C THR A 203 -9.24 -10.66 -4.91
N TYR A 204 -8.29 -10.91 -4.01
CA TYR A 204 -8.26 -10.29 -2.70
C TYR A 204 -7.75 -8.84 -2.76
N PHE A 205 -6.54 -8.61 -3.28
CA PHE A 205 -5.96 -7.26 -3.30
C PHE A 205 -6.70 -6.30 -4.23
N ARG A 206 -7.29 -6.79 -5.33
CA ARG A 206 -8.17 -6.00 -6.19
C ARG A 206 -9.34 -5.38 -5.42
N HIS A 207 -9.89 -6.09 -4.44
CA HIS A 207 -11.00 -5.63 -3.60
C HIS A 207 -10.56 -5.25 -2.19
N PHE A 208 -9.27 -4.94 -1.97
CA PHE A 208 -8.71 -4.65 -0.65
C PHE A 208 -9.50 -3.59 0.14
N LYS A 209 -9.91 -2.50 -0.53
CA LYS A 209 -10.68 -1.42 0.11
C LYS A 209 -12.03 -1.89 0.63
N LEU A 210 -12.69 -2.82 -0.07
CA LEU A 210 -13.99 -3.37 0.33
C LEU A 210 -13.84 -4.21 1.59
N TYR A 211 -12.85 -5.11 1.63
CA TYR A 211 -12.54 -5.89 2.83
C TYR A 211 -12.19 -4.96 4.00
N LYS A 212 -11.41 -3.91 3.76
CA LYS A 212 -11.06 -2.96 4.82
C LYS A 212 -12.30 -2.26 5.37
N TYR A 213 -13.17 -1.77 4.50
CA TYR A 213 -14.40 -1.08 4.89
C TYR A 213 -15.33 -1.95 5.75
N VAL A 214 -15.50 -3.22 5.39
CA VAL A 214 -16.43 -4.12 6.10
C VAL A 214 -15.87 -4.63 7.42
N PHE A 215 -14.56 -4.86 7.50
CA PHE A 215 -13.94 -5.57 8.62
C PHE A 215 -13.18 -4.66 9.60
N THR A 216 -12.95 -3.37 9.27
CA THR A 216 -12.28 -2.43 10.18
C THR A 216 -13.28 -1.42 10.77
N PRO A 217 -13.16 -1.08 12.06
CA PRO A 217 -14.00 -0.04 12.66
C PRO A 217 -13.65 1.34 12.08
N GLU A 218 -14.66 2.21 11.96
CA GLU A 218 -14.46 3.61 11.57
C GLU A 218 -13.71 4.35 12.69
N VAL A 219 -12.51 4.84 12.39
CA VAL A 219 -11.73 5.65 13.32
C VAL A 219 -11.97 7.13 13.05
N ARG A 220 -12.52 7.84 14.05
CA ARG A 220 -12.67 9.30 14.02
C ARG A 220 -11.60 9.95 14.89
N LEU A 221 -10.88 10.90 14.32
CA LEU A 221 -9.91 11.71 15.04
C LEU A 221 -10.58 13.02 15.45
N ASP A 222 -10.82 13.19 16.74
CA ASP A 222 -11.30 14.47 17.29
C ASP A 222 -10.09 15.33 17.70
N LEU A 223 -9.83 16.38 16.94
CA LEU A 223 -8.70 17.29 17.14
C LEU A 223 -9.15 18.52 17.92
N SER A 224 -8.83 18.55 19.21
CA SER A 224 -9.00 19.75 20.03
C SER A 224 -7.74 20.62 19.96
N LEU A 225 -7.79 21.66 19.13
CA LEU A 225 -6.68 22.63 19.01
C LEU A 225 -6.80 23.69 20.10
N THR A 226 -5.88 23.67 21.06
CA THR A 226 -5.74 24.76 22.04
C THR A 226 -4.62 25.69 21.60
N TYR A 227 -4.98 26.91 21.21
CA TYR A 227 -4.00 27.93 20.83
C TYR A 227 -3.52 28.69 22.07
N MET A 228 -2.22 28.68 22.33
CA MET A 228 -1.63 29.43 23.45
C MET A 228 -1.84 30.93 23.25
N GLY A 229 -2.52 31.59 24.20
CA GLY A 229 -2.77 33.03 24.17
C GLY A 229 -4.17 33.46 23.71
N LEU A 230 -5.02 32.52 23.29
CA LEU A 230 -6.46 32.77 23.12
C LEU A 230 -7.20 32.33 24.40
N GLN A 231 -8.08 33.19 24.91
CA GLN A 231 -9.00 32.81 25.98
C GLN A 231 -9.91 31.67 25.47
N PRO A 232 -10.20 30.64 26.29
CA PRO A 232 -11.12 29.58 25.89
C PRO A 232 -12.45 30.17 25.40
N PRO A 233 -13.06 29.63 24.33
CA PRO A 233 -14.37 30.06 23.90
C PRO A 233 -15.34 29.97 25.07
N LYS A 234 -16.04 31.06 25.39
CA LYS A 234 -17.14 31.00 26.36
C LYS A 234 -18.19 30.02 25.81
N PRO A 235 -18.66 29.06 26.63
CA PRO A 235 -19.75 28.17 26.21
C PRO A 235 -20.93 29.02 25.74
N TRP A 236 -21.39 28.77 24.52
CA TRP A 236 -22.63 29.36 24.04
C TRP A 236 -23.78 28.79 24.89
N PRO A 237 -24.77 29.60 25.30
CA PRO A 237 -25.92 29.06 26.00
C PRO A 237 -26.64 28.05 25.10
N GLU A 238 -26.70 26.80 25.56
CA GLU A 238 -27.39 25.70 24.89
C GLU A 238 -28.87 26.07 24.70
N SER A 239 -29.27 26.37 23.46
CA SER A 239 -30.67 26.36 23.08
C SER A 239 -31.12 24.91 23.05
N LYS A 240 -31.79 24.48 24.12
CA LYS A 240 -32.53 23.21 24.14
C LYS A 240 -33.64 23.27 23.10
N THR A 241 -33.41 22.67 21.94
CA THR A 241 -34.50 22.22 21.05
C THR A 241 -34.07 20.91 20.42
N GLU A 242 -34.49 19.85 21.11
CA GLU A 242 -35.01 18.57 20.60
C GLU A 242 -34.36 17.95 19.35
N GLU A 243 -33.71 16.82 19.62
CA GLU A 243 -33.74 15.54 18.89
C GLU A 243 -34.71 15.40 17.70
N GLN A 244 -34.21 14.66 16.70
CA GLN A 244 -34.88 14.01 15.56
C GLN A 244 -34.94 14.81 14.24
N ALA A 245 -33.96 14.53 13.37
CA ALA A 245 -34.24 14.19 11.97
C ALA A 245 -33.02 13.52 11.34
N ALA A 246 -33.04 12.19 11.28
CA ALA A 246 -32.28 11.46 10.28
C ALA A 246 -32.99 11.65 8.93
N ILE A 247 -32.35 12.33 7.97
CA ILE A 247 -32.72 12.24 6.57
C ILE A 247 -31.45 12.14 5.71
N GLN A 248 -31.40 10.98 5.07
CA GLN A 248 -30.62 10.52 3.93
C GLN A 248 -30.06 11.60 3.01
N GLN A 249 -28.78 11.45 2.65
CA GLN A 249 -28.18 12.12 1.51
C GLN A 249 -28.66 11.41 0.22
N GLU A 250 -29.67 11.98 -0.43
CA GLU A 250 -29.86 11.84 -1.87
C GLU A 250 -29.51 13.18 -2.53
N GLU A 251 -28.68 13.11 -3.55
CA GLU A 251 -28.39 14.21 -4.46
C GLU A 251 -29.66 14.59 -5.22
N PRO A 252 -29.98 15.88 -5.35
CA PRO A 252 -30.19 16.37 -6.70
C PRO A 252 -29.62 17.77 -6.95
N GLU A 253 -29.05 17.93 -8.16
CA GLU A 253 -29.10 19.19 -8.88
C GLU A 253 -30.55 19.68 -8.93
N THR A 254 -30.83 20.93 -8.52
CA THR A 254 -31.59 21.94 -9.29
C THR A 254 -31.69 23.23 -8.47
N VAL A 255 -31.43 24.33 -9.17
CA VAL A 255 -31.59 25.74 -8.82
C VAL A 255 -32.79 26.05 -7.91
N ALA A 256 -32.54 26.67 -6.76
CA ALA A 256 -33.51 27.53 -6.08
C ALA A 256 -32.76 28.62 -5.29
N GLN A 257 -32.91 29.86 -5.76
CA GLN A 257 -32.50 31.06 -5.05
C GLN A 257 -33.33 31.19 -3.77
N SER A 258 -32.68 31.25 -2.60
CA SER A 258 -33.28 31.78 -1.39
C SER A 258 -32.62 33.10 -1.03
N GLU A 259 -33.42 34.16 -1.14
CA GLU A 259 -33.14 35.46 -0.55
C GLU A 259 -33.30 35.33 0.97
N GLN A 260 -32.20 35.48 1.70
CA GLN A 260 -32.19 35.72 3.14
C GLN A 260 -31.24 36.88 3.42
N GLU A 261 -31.61 37.73 4.38
CA GLU A 261 -30.85 38.88 4.89
C GLU A 261 -29.34 38.64 4.97
N PRO A 262 -28.50 39.68 4.76
CA PRO A 262 -27.07 39.50 4.55
C PRO A 262 -26.43 38.93 5.81
N SER A 263 -26.26 37.61 5.85
CA SER A 263 -25.50 36.95 6.90
C SER A 263 -24.11 37.59 6.93
N GLN A 264 -23.53 37.72 8.13
CA GLN A 264 -22.19 38.29 8.30
C GLN A 264 -21.14 37.62 7.38
N VAL A 265 -21.40 36.36 7.02
CA VAL A 265 -20.63 35.58 6.04
C VAL A 265 -20.70 36.16 4.62
N CYS A 266 -21.86 36.68 4.19
CA CYS A 266 -22.02 37.34 2.89
C CYS A 266 -21.22 38.65 2.82
N VAL A 267 -21.23 39.45 3.89
CA VAL A 267 -20.44 40.68 4.00
C VAL A 267 -18.94 40.37 3.94
N LEU A 268 -18.47 39.38 4.70
CA LEU A 268 -17.07 38.96 4.70
C LEU A 268 -16.62 38.40 3.35
N ARG A 269 -17.43 37.56 2.70
CA ARG A 269 -17.13 37.03 1.36
C ARG A 269 -17.01 38.15 0.32
N THR A 270 -17.90 39.14 0.39
CA THR A 270 -17.86 40.31 -0.50
C THR A 270 -16.58 41.11 -0.26
N TYR A 271 -16.24 41.38 1.00
CA TYR A 271 -15.02 42.09 1.37
C TYR A 271 -13.74 41.38 0.89
N ILE A 272 -13.62 40.07 1.14
CA ILE A 272 -12.49 39.26 0.69
C ILE A 272 -12.38 39.31 -0.83
N LYS A 273 -13.49 39.12 -1.55
CA LYS A 273 -13.51 39.17 -3.01
C LYS A 273 -13.08 40.53 -3.54
N THR A 274 -13.55 41.63 -2.93
CA THR A 274 -13.14 42.98 -3.33
C THR A 274 -11.65 43.22 -3.07
N GLN A 275 -11.12 42.76 -1.94
CA GLN A 275 -9.72 42.96 -1.59
C GLN A 275 -8.80 42.17 -2.52
N VAL A 276 -9.11 40.90 -2.79
CA VAL A 276 -8.31 40.07 -3.72
C VAL A 276 -8.27 40.68 -5.12
N ASN A 277 -9.40 41.16 -5.64
CA ASN A 277 -9.43 41.79 -6.96
C ASN A 277 -8.61 43.09 -7.01
N LYS A 278 -8.60 43.87 -5.92
CA LYS A 278 -7.79 45.08 -5.82
C LYS A 278 -6.30 44.77 -5.85
N GLU A 279 -5.84 43.81 -5.04
CA GLU A 279 -4.43 43.39 -5.00
C GLU A 279 -3.99 42.79 -6.34
N LEU A 280 -4.84 41.98 -6.97
CA LEU A 280 -4.56 41.40 -8.29
C LEU A 280 -4.39 42.48 -9.36
N GLY A 281 -5.26 43.51 -9.35
CA GLY A 281 -5.15 44.64 -10.26
C GLY A 281 -3.90 45.49 -10.04
N GLN A 282 -3.45 45.65 -8.79
CA GLN A 282 -2.19 46.34 -8.48
C GLN A 282 -0.99 45.54 -8.97
N LEU A 283 -0.99 44.22 -8.73
CA LEU A 283 0.08 43.34 -9.20
C LEU A 283 0.18 43.33 -10.73
N GLN A 284 -0.95 43.29 -11.43
CA GLN A 284 -0.98 43.32 -12.89
C GLN A 284 -0.35 44.60 -13.45
N LYS A 285 -0.68 45.77 -12.88
CA LYS A 285 -0.08 47.05 -13.29
C LYS A 285 1.43 47.08 -13.04
N LEU A 286 1.88 46.59 -11.89
CA LEU A 286 3.31 46.56 -11.56
C LEU A 286 4.08 45.67 -12.54
N VAL A 287 3.53 44.50 -12.87
CA VAL A 287 4.13 43.59 -13.87
C VAL A 287 4.21 44.24 -15.24
N GLU A 288 3.15 44.94 -15.67
CA GLU A 288 3.11 45.63 -16.96
C GLU A 288 4.13 46.79 -17.03
N GLU A 289 4.27 47.57 -15.95
CA GLU A 289 5.28 48.62 -15.84
C GLU A 289 6.70 48.05 -15.88
N GLN A 290 6.96 46.95 -15.17
CA GLN A 290 8.26 46.26 -15.20
C GLN A 290 8.57 45.71 -16.60
N LEU A 291 7.58 45.13 -17.28
CA LEU A 291 7.74 44.62 -18.64
C LEU A 291 8.10 45.77 -19.59
N LYS A 292 7.38 46.88 -19.52
CA LYS A 292 7.62 48.06 -20.34
C LYS A 292 8.99 48.69 -20.08
N ALA A 293 9.39 48.82 -18.81
CA ALA A 293 10.72 49.30 -18.46
C ALA A 293 11.83 48.35 -18.98
N SER A 294 11.58 47.04 -18.96
CA SER A 294 12.52 46.06 -19.51
C SER A 294 12.62 46.15 -21.05
N GLU A 295 11.50 46.40 -21.74
CA GLU A 295 11.45 46.59 -23.18
C GLU A 295 12.20 47.86 -23.60
N GLU A 296 11.97 48.98 -22.92
CA GLU A 296 12.69 50.25 -23.14
C GLU A 296 14.19 50.11 -22.87
N ARG A 297 14.56 49.32 -21.85
CA ARG A 297 15.97 49.00 -21.56
C ARG A 297 16.61 48.12 -22.63
N LEU A 298 15.87 47.20 -23.24
CA LEU A 298 16.35 46.36 -24.33
C LEU A 298 16.44 47.14 -25.63
N SER A 299 15.46 47.99 -25.94
CA SER A 299 15.45 48.83 -27.14
C SER A 299 16.57 49.88 -27.12
N SER A 300 16.83 50.51 -25.96
CA SER A 300 17.98 51.41 -25.79
C SER A 300 19.33 50.70 -25.97
N LYS A 301 19.46 49.45 -25.53
CA LYS A 301 20.66 48.63 -25.79
C LYS A 301 20.79 48.25 -27.26
N LEU A 302 19.71 47.85 -27.92
CA LEU A 302 19.71 47.49 -29.33
C LEU A 302 20.07 48.70 -30.21
N THR A 303 19.49 49.87 -29.96
CA THR A 303 19.82 51.11 -30.70
C THR A 303 21.26 51.58 -30.48
N THR A 304 21.85 51.29 -29.32
CA THR A 304 23.28 51.54 -29.06
C THR A 304 24.18 50.61 -29.88
N LEU A 305 23.77 49.34 -30.05
CA LEU A 305 24.50 48.35 -30.87
C LEU A 305 24.28 48.54 -32.38
N GLU A 306 23.15 49.11 -32.79
CA GLU A 306 22.80 49.38 -34.19
C GLU A 306 23.45 50.67 -34.72
N ARG A 307 24.05 51.49 -33.85
CA ARG A 307 24.86 52.63 -34.27
C ARG A 307 26.17 52.10 -34.90
N PRO A 308 26.43 52.33 -36.21
CA PRO A 308 27.53 51.67 -36.91
C PRO A 308 28.85 52.04 -36.26
N SER A 309 29.64 51.01 -35.94
CA SER A 309 31.02 51.14 -35.50
C SER A 309 31.81 51.86 -36.59
N GLN A 310 31.95 53.18 -36.48
CA GLN A 310 32.88 53.93 -37.31
C GLN A 310 34.30 53.49 -36.93
N VAL A 311 34.88 52.69 -37.81
CA VAL A 311 36.26 52.22 -37.80
C VAL A 311 37.19 53.44 -37.85
N SER A 312 37.94 53.72 -36.77
CA SER A 312 39.21 54.44 -36.88
C SER A 312 40.26 53.46 -37.39
N SER A 313 40.48 53.48 -38.70
CA SER A 313 41.44 52.64 -39.41
C SER A 313 42.88 53.01 -39.01
N SER A 314 43.59 52.05 -38.42
CA SER A 314 45.04 52.04 -38.36
C SER A 314 45.60 51.81 -39.77
N LYS A 315 46.24 52.83 -40.35
CA LYS A 315 46.92 52.72 -41.64
C LYS A 315 48.42 52.49 -41.40
N GLY A 316 48.88 51.28 -41.67
CA GLY A 316 50.29 50.90 -41.61
C GLY A 316 50.74 50.09 -42.83
N LYS A 317 51.69 50.68 -43.58
CA LYS A 317 52.85 50.07 -44.28
C LYS A 317 52.78 49.64 -45.78
N ASN A 318 53.61 50.36 -46.57
CA ASN A 318 54.69 49.91 -47.49
C ASN A 318 54.47 49.68 -49.01
N LYS A 319 55.20 50.46 -49.86
CA LYS A 319 56.10 50.05 -50.98
C LYS A 319 56.68 51.30 -51.70
N ILE A 320 58.01 51.52 -51.75
CA ILE A 320 58.96 51.23 -52.88
C ILE A 320 58.43 51.84 -54.21
N LYS A 321 59.06 52.83 -54.83
CA LYS A 321 60.44 52.94 -55.35
C LYS A 321 60.71 54.41 -55.69
#